data_AF-A0A4P5X333-F1
#
_entry.id   AF-A0A4P5X333-F1
#
_cell.length_a   1.000
_cell.length_b   1.000
_cell.length_c   1.000
_cell.angle_alpha   90.00
_cell.angle_beta   90.00
_cell.angle_gamma   90.00
#
_symmetry.space_group_name_H-M   'P 1'
#
loop_
_entity.id
_entity.type
_entity.pdbx_description
1 polymer ?
#
loop_
_entity_poly.entity_id
_entity_poly.type
_entity_poly.pdbx_seq_one_letter_code
_entity_poly.pdbx_strand_id
1 'polypeptide(L)' 'MARKTTGTMTELLRAALLEAPSLNAIQKATGVTRQTMAAFMRGEQVSIHLASADALAGYFGIVCTRPAKPKGKGG' A
#
# COMPACT_ATOMS: atom_id res chain seq x y z
N MET A 1 22.25 0.78 -0.74
CA MET A 1 21.31 0.47 0.36
C MET A 1 19.92 0.85 -0.10
N ALA A 2 18.93 -0.05 -0.09
CA ALA A 2 17.56 0.29 -0.45
C ALA A 2 17.02 1.32 0.58
N ARG A 3 16.57 2.48 0.09
CA ARG A 3 16.01 3.53 0.95
C ARG A 3 14.70 3.02 1.53
N LYS A 4 14.59 2.94 2.85
CA LYS A 4 13.34 2.58 3.52
C LYS A 4 12.37 3.77 3.41
N THR A 5 11.42 3.69 2.49
CA THR A 5 10.30 4.65 2.44
C THR A 5 9.38 4.36 3.62
N THR A 6 9.24 5.31 4.53
CA THR A 6 8.34 5.21 5.69
C THR A 6 7.12 6.08 5.43
N GLY A 7 5.93 5.52 5.57
CA GLY A 7 4.66 6.20 5.33
C GLY A 7 3.49 5.34 5.79
N THR A 8 2.29 5.88 5.71
CA THR A 8 1.06 5.11 5.92
C THR A 8 0.87 4.08 4.80
N MET A 9 0.10 3.01 5.07
CA MET A 9 -0.23 2.00 4.05
C MET A 9 -0.79 2.64 2.77
N THR A 10 -1.64 3.66 2.92
CA THR A 10 -2.25 4.40 1.81
C THR A 10 -1.21 5.07 0.93
N GLU A 11 -0.25 5.78 1.53
CA GLU A 11 0.81 6.47 0.78
C GLU A 11 1.70 5.48 0.04
N LEU A 12 2.10 4.39 0.71
CA LEU A 12 2.94 3.35 0.13
C LEU A 12 2.25 2.65 -1.04
N LEU A 13 0.97 2.29 -0.88
CA LEU A 13 0.20 1.67 -1.95
C LEU A 13 -0.02 2.63 -3.14
N ARG A 14 -0.30 3.91 -2.88
CA ARG A 14 -0.46 4.90 -3.97
C ARG A 14 0.84 5.10 -4.73
N ALA A 15 1.96 5.23 -4.03
CA ALA A 15 3.27 5.35 -4.66
C ALA A 15 3.59 4.12 -5.52
N ALA A 16 3.40 2.92 -4.98
CA ALA A 16 3.64 1.67 -5.70
C ALA A 16 2.76 1.52 -6.95
N LEU A 17 1.48 1.93 -6.87
CA LEU A 17 0.57 1.92 -8.01
C LEU A 17 0.94 2.95 -9.09
N LEU A 18 1.51 4.10 -8.70
CA LEU A 18 1.99 5.13 -9.63
C LEU A 18 3.30 4.71 -10.33
N GLU A 19 4.18 4.00 -9.63
CA GLU A 19 5.42 3.47 -10.18
C GLU A 19 5.21 2.21 -11.04
N ALA A 20 4.05 1.55 -10.91
CA ALA A 20 3.79 0.33 -11.61
C ALA A 20 3.64 0.54 -13.13
N PRO A 21 4.28 -0.29 -13.97
CA PRO A 21 4.25 -0.13 -15.42
C PRO A 21 2.88 -0.51 -16.03
N SER A 22 2.07 -1.33 -15.34
CA SER A 22 0.79 -1.80 -15.88
C SER A 22 -0.22 -2.19 -14.81
N LEU A 23 -1.30 -1.41 -14.70
CA LEU A 23 -2.45 -1.76 -13.87
C LEU A 23 -3.19 -3.02 -14.35
N ASN A 24 -3.08 -3.37 -15.64
CA ASN A 24 -3.64 -4.63 -16.15
C ASN A 24 -2.94 -5.85 -15.54
N ALA A 25 -1.61 -5.80 -15.41
CA ALA A 25 -0.82 -6.87 -14.82
C ALA A 25 -1.16 -7.03 -13.33
N ILE A 26 -1.29 -5.91 -12.61
CA ILE A 26 -1.67 -5.92 -11.20
C ILE A 26 -3.08 -6.49 -11.01
N GLN A 27 -4.05 -6.12 -11.85
CA GLN A 27 -5.40 -6.67 -11.77
C GLN A 27 -5.40 -8.19 -11.96
N LYS A 28 -4.61 -8.72 -12.90
CA LYS A 28 -4.50 -10.17 -13.11
C LYS A 28 -3.84 -10.89 -11.93
N ALA A 29 -2.86 -10.26 -11.29
CA ALA A 29 -2.13 -10.86 -10.16
C ALA A 29 -2.90 -10.78 -8.84
N THR A 30 -3.64 -9.69 -8.60
CA THR A 30 -4.26 -9.38 -7.30
C THR A 30 -5.78 -9.51 -7.29
N GLY A 31 -6.42 -9.59 -8.47
CA GLY A 31 -7.87 -9.54 -8.61
C GLY A 31 -8.49 -8.16 -8.39
N VAL A 32 -7.71 -7.16 -7.97
CA VAL A 32 -8.22 -5.80 -7.75
C VAL A 32 -8.46 -5.12 -9.09
N THR A 33 -9.67 -4.59 -9.29
CA THR A 33 -10.02 -3.99 -10.59
C THR A 33 -9.21 -2.72 -10.86
N ARG A 34 -8.93 -2.45 -12.14
CA ARG A 34 -8.30 -1.19 -12.57
C ARG A 34 -9.09 0.04 -12.15
N GLN A 35 -10.42 -0.04 -12.16
CA GLN A 35 -11.26 1.07 -11.72
C GLN A 35 -11.01 1.39 -10.24
N THR A 36 -10.98 0.36 -9.39
CA THR A 36 -10.66 0.51 -7.96
C THR A 36 -9.26 1.09 -7.76
N MET A 37 -8.24 0.55 -8.44
CA MET A 37 -6.87 1.07 -8.34
C MET A 37 -6.78 2.52 -8.81
N ALA A 38 -7.41 2.86 -9.93
CA ALA A 38 -7.36 4.20 -10.49
C ALA A 38 -8.10 5.23 -9.61
N ALA A 39 -9.27 4.87 -9.07
CA ALA A 39 -10.00 5.73 -8.12
C ALA A 39 -9.19 5.96 -6.83
N PHE A 40 -8.53 4.91 -6.33
CA PHE A 40 -7.66 4.98 -5.16
C PHE A 40 -6.42 5.87 -5.39
N MET A 41 -5.79 5.77 -6.57
CA MET A 41 -4.65 6.60 -6.98
C MET A 41 -5.02 8.09 -7.08
N ARG A 42 -6.18 8.40 -7.69
CA ARG A 42 -6.67 9.78 -7.84
C ARG A 42 -7.13 10.41 -6.52
N GLY A 43 -7.25 9.63 -5.45
CA GLY A 43 -7.74 10.11 -4.17
C GLY A 43 -9.25 10.31 -4.10
N GLU A 44 -9.99 9.84 -5.11
CA GLU A 44 -11.47 9.79 -5.08
C GLU A 44 -11.96 8.86 -3.96
N GLN A 45 -11.17 7.82 -3.67
CA GLN A 45 -11.38 6.96 -2.51
C GLN A 45 -10.20 7.08 -1.54
N VAL A 46 -10.50 7.50 -0.31
CA VAL A 46 -9.53 7.59 0.79
C VAL A 46 -9.17 6.20 1.33
N SER A 47 -10.12 5.26 1.24
CA SER A 47 -9.98 3.89 1.71
C SER A 47 -10.29 2.89 0.61
N ILE A 48 -9.55 1.78 0.63
CA ILE A 48 -9.80 0.59 -0.18
C ILE A 48 -10.20 -0.55 0.79
N HIS A 49 -11.00 -1.49 0.31
CA HIS A 49 -11.39 -2.65 1.11
C HIS A 49 -10.14 -3.40 1.62
N LEU A 50 -10.15 -3.82 2.88
CA LEU A 50 -8.97 -4.39 3.55
C LEU A 50 -8.37 -5.57 2.79
N ALA A 51 -9.22 -6.47 2.26
CA ALA A 51 -8.76 -7.61 1.46
C ALA A 51 -8.00 -7.17 0.18
N SER A 52 -8.46 -6.10 -0.47
CA SER A 52 -7.81 -5.57 -1.67
C SER A 52 -6.51 -4.83 -1.30
N ALA A 53 -6.49 -4.14 -0.16
CA ALA A 53 -5.26 -3.54 0.38
C ALA A 53 -4.19 -4.60 0.66
N ASP A 54 -4.61 -5.72 1.27
CA ASP A 54 -3.72 -6.83 1.62
C ASP A 54 -3.18 -7.54 0.36
N ALA A 55 -4.03 -7.77 -0.63
CA ALA A 55 -3.61 -8.34 -1.92
C ALA A 55 -2.58 -7.44 -2.64
N LEU A 56 -2.80 -6.12 -2.65
CA LEU A 56 -1.86 -5.16 -3.23
C LEU A 56 -0.56 -5.10 -2.40
N ALA A 57 -0.65 -5.07 -1.08
CA ALA A 57 0.52 -5.05 -0.19
C ALA A 57 1.37 -6.31 -0.41
N GLY A 58 0.75 -7.49 -0.51
CA GLY A 58 1.43 -8.73 -0.85
C GLY A 58 2.10 -8.69 -2.22
N TYR A 59 1.44 -8.13 -3.24
CA TYR A 59 2.01 -7.98 -4.58
C TYR A 59 3.22 -7.05 -4.63
N PHE A 60 3.17 -5.93 -3.90
CA PHE A 60 4.24 -4.93 -3.86
C PHE A 60 5.30 -5.19 -2.78
N GLY A 61 5.13 -6.23 -1.94
CA GLY A 61 6.03 -6.53 -0.84
C GLY A 61 6.01 -5.47 0.28
N ILE A 62 4.89 -4.77 0.46
CA ILE A 62 4.72 -3.76 1.50
C ILE A 62 4.41 -4.44 2.82
N VAL A 63 5.20 -4.13 3.85
CA VAL A 63 5.02 -4.66 5.21
C VAL A 63 4.73 -3.51 6.17
N CYS A 64 3.59 -3.57 6.85
CA CYS A 64 3.29 -2.67 7.96
C CYS A 64 3.81 -3.25 9.27
N THR A 65 4.63 -2.49 9.98
CA THR A 65 5.10 -2.85 11.32
C THR A 65 4.44 -1.98 12.36
N ARG A 66 3.98 -2.57 13.47
CA ARG A 66 3.58 -1.79 14.64
C ARG A 66 4.83 -1.16 15.26
N PRO A 67 4.90 0.17 15.46
CA PRO A 67 6.02 0.77 16.16
C PRO A 67 6.10 0.21 17.58
N ALA A 68 7.31 -0.14 18.03
CA ALA A 68 7.51 -0.57 19.40
C ALA A 68 7.05 0.54 20.34
N LYS A 69 6.30 0.19 21.40
CA LYS A 69 5.92 1.14 22.45
C LYS A 69 7.21 1.80 22.95
N PRO A 70 7.32 3.13 23.02
CA PRO A 70 8.50 3.75 23.59
C PRO A 70 8.68 3.16 24.98
N LYS A 71 9.82 2.53 25.22
CA LYS A 71 10.18 2.00 26.54
C LYS A 71 10.16 3.21 27.46
N GLY A 72 9.10 3.34 28.26
CA GLY A 72 8.95 4.43 29.19
C GLY A 72 10.26 4.55 29.95
N LYS A 73 10.88 5.73 29.88
CA LYS A 73 12.00 6.09 30.72
C LYS A 73 11.40 6.18 32.13
N GLY A 74 11.29 5.04 32.81
CA GLY A 74 10.95 4.97 34.22
C GLY A 74 12.05 5.72 34.96
N GLY A 75 11.70 6.91 35.43
CA GLY A 75 12.38 7.57 36.54
C GLY A 75 11.82 7.06 37.85
#